data_AF-A0A7V3YI23-F1
#
_entry.id   AF-A0A7V3YI23-F1
#
_cell.length_a   1.000
_cell.length_b   1.000
_cell.length_c   1.000
_cell.angle_alpha   90.00
_cell.angle_beta   90.00
_cell.angle_gamma   90.00
#
_symmetry.space_group_name_H-M   'P 1'
#
loop_
_entity.id
_entity.type
_entity.pdbx_description
1 polymer ?
#
loop_
_entity_poly.entity_id
_entity_poly.type
_entity_poly.pdbx_seq_one_letter_code
_entity_poly.pdbx_strand_id
1 'polypeptide(L)'
;MISRFRYLVLLVVFMAMFLGSVAFAAGAKYVFLFIGDGMSLSSIHATEVYLHDVKGSGKPGAERISFTKFPVVGLMNTFDAGRYITDSASAITAMLSGRKTLDGVLNMDVTKTEKFTTLAEEAQRAGMKIGDLSTVSLDHATPAGLYAHNPSRNNYYDIALELAKSGFNYFAGGGFRQPTGKEKDKESIFDILKKSRLHRDSEPQRLRKARSSRRQSGGDQPGSRC
;
A
#
# COMPACT_ATOMS: atom_id res chain seq x y z
N MET A 1 -43.05 11.29 45.53
CA MET A 1 -42.07 12.25 44.97
C MET A 1 -40.72 11.60 44.65
N ILE A 2 -40.24 10.67 45.48
CA ILE A 2 -38.92 9.98 45.34
C ILE A 2 -38.82 9.04 44.13
N SER A 3 -39.91 8.38 43.71
CA SER A 3 -39.89 7.44 42.58
C SER A 3 -39.67 8.14 41.23
N ARG A 4 -40.32 9.28 41.00
CA ARG A 4 -40.16 10.09 39.77
C ARG A 4 -38.75 10.67 39.62
N PHE A 5 -38.10 11.01 40.74
CA PHE A 5 -36.72 11.48 40.75
C PHE A 5 -35.72 10.37 40.40
N ARG A 6 -35.96 9.13 40.87
CA ARG A 6 -35.13 7.96 40.50
C ARG A 6 -35.19 7.62 39.01
N TYR A 7 -36.38 7.69 38.39
CA TYR A 7 -36.51 7.45 36.95
C TYR A 7 -35.87 8.57 36.12
N LEU A 8 -35.94 9.82 36.57
CA LEU A 8 -35.29 10.94 35.90
C LEU A 8 -33.76 10.82 35.94
N VAL A 9 -33.19 10.44 37.09
CA VAL A 9 -31.74 10.20 37.22
C VAL A 9 -31.29 9.02 36.37
N LEU A 10 -32.04 7.92 36.34
CA LEU A 10 -31.74 6.76 35.49
C LEU A 10 -31.81 7.11 33.99
N LEU A 11 -32.78 7.94 33.58
CA LEU A 11 -32.93 8.37 32.19
C LEU A 11 -31.79 9.33 31.77
N VAL A 12 -31.36 10.24 32.66
CA VAL A 12 -30.22 11.12 32.41
C VAL A 12 -28.90 10.34 32.33
N VAL A 13 -28.70 9.34 33.19
CA VAL A 13 -27.51 8.46 33.12
C VAL A 13 -27.53 7.61 31.85
N PHE A 14 -28.69 7.06 31.46
CA PHE A 14 -28.83 6.29 30.23
C PHE A 14 -28.60 7.15 28.97
N MET A 15 -29.11 8.38 28.96
CA MET A 15 -28.89 9.34 27.88
C MET A 15 -27.43 9.83 27.83
N ALA A 16 -26.78 10.06 28.97
CA ALA A 16 -25.36 10.40 29.04
C ALA A 16 -24.45 9.24 28.57
N MET A 17 -24.84 7.98 28.85
CA MET A 17 -24.16 6.80 28.30
C MET A 17 -24.36 6.66 26.79
N PHE A 18 -25.51 7.05 26.24
CA PHE A 18 -25.77 7.04 24.80
C PHE A 18 -25.09 8.18 24.03
N LEU A 19 -24.90 9.35 24.64
CA LEU A 19 -24.15 10.45 24.03
C LEU A 19 -22.62 10.23 24.03
N GLY A 20 -22.10 9.30 24.83
CA GLY A 20 -20.67 9.13 25.07
C GLY A 20 -19.87 8.39 23.99
N SER A 21 -20.49 7.89 22.92
CA SER A 21 -19.79 6.99 21.98
C SER A 21 -20.09 7.26 20.51
N VAL A 22 -20.12 8.53 20.11
CA VAL A 22 -19.93 8.88 18.69
C VAL A 22 -18.68 9.73 18.57
N ALA A 23 -17.56 9.20 19.05
CA ALA A 23 -16.27 9.67 18.59
C ALA A 23 -16.16 9.25 17.12
N PHE A 24 -16.61 10.11 16.21
CA PHE A 24 -16.21 10.04 14.82
C PHE A 24 -14.68 10.05 14.84
N ALA A 25 -14.08 8.89 14.55
CA ALA A 25 -12.64 8.83 14.34
C ALA A 25 -12.34 9.86 13.25
N ALA A 26 -11.55 10.88 13.58
CA ALA A 26 -11.11 11.86 12.60
C ALA A 26 -10.52 11.09 11.41
N GLY A 27 -11.07 11.30 10.21
CA GLY A 27 -10.69 10.53 9.03
C GLY A 27 -9.18 10.58 8.79
N ALA A 28 -8.60 9.46 8.34
CA ALA A 28 -7.17 9.39 8.10
C ALA A 28 -6.75 10.33 6.96
N LYS A 29 -5.87 11.30 7.25
CA LYS A 29 -5.31 12.21 6.24
C LYS A 29 -4.37 11.49 5.26
N TYR A 30 -3.72 10.43 5.73
CA TYR A 30 -2.75 9.64 4.96
C TYR A 30 -2.98 8.16 5.23
N VAL A 31 -2.82 7.34 4.19
CA VAL A 31 -2.83 5.89 4.27
C VAL A 31 -1.53 5.37 3.67
N PHE A 32 -0.81 4.54 4.43
CA PHE A 32 0.40 3.87 3.97
C PHE A 32 0.18 2.37 4.05
N LEU A 33 0.25 1.69 2.91
CA LEU A 33 0.14 0.24 2.81
C LEU A 33 1.53 -0.36 2.57
N PHE A 34 1.99 -1.18 3.50
CA PHE A 34 3.27 -1.90 3.38
C PHE A 34 2.99 -3.37 3.13
N ILE A 35 3.51 -3.90 2.03
CA ILE A 35 3.33 -5.30 1.63
C ILE A 35 4.69 -5.98 1.63
N GLY A 36 4.88 -6.95 2.52
CA GLY A 36 5.97 -7.92 2.43
C GLY A 36 5.52 -9.09 1.57
N ASP A 37 5.92 -9.12 0.29
CA ASP A 37 5.57 -10.23 -0.60
C ASP A 37 6.15 -11.55 -0.05
N GLY A 38 5.31 -12.57 0.12
CA GLY A 38 5.67 -13.84 0.75
C GLY A 38 5.89 -13.79 2.28
N MET A 39 5.58 -12.69 2.96
CA MET A 39 5.82 -12.54 4.40
C MET A 39 4.76 -13.26 5.24
N SER A 40 5.15 -14.39 5.81
CA SER A 40 4.31 -15.18 6.74
C SER A 40 4.66 -14.90 8.20
N LEU A 41 3.84 -15.40 9.13
CA LEU A 41 4.13 -15.33 10.58
C LEU A 41 5.46 -16.00 10.95
N SER A 42 5.84 -17.07 10.25
CA SER A 42 7.13 -17.73 10.49
C SER A 42 8.30 -16.87 10.02
N SER A 43 8.18 -16.20 8.87
CA SER A 43 9.19 -15.24 8.38
C SER A 43 9.37 -14.06 9.34
N ILE A 44 8.26 -13.55 9.89
CA ILE A 44 8.28 -12.50 10.90
C ILE A 44 9.00 -12.98 12.16
N HIS A 45 8.58 -14.11 12.72
CA HIS A 45 9.17 -14.63 13.95
C HIS A 45 10.65 -14.97 13.81
N ALA A 46 11.05 -15.57 12.69
CA ALA A 46 12.45 -15.85 12.38
C ALA A 46 13.31 -14.56 12.39
N THR A 47 12.78 -13.46 11.84
CA THR A 47 13.46 -12.16 11.85
C THR A 47 13.61 -11.61 13.28
N GLU A 48 12.57 -11.72 14.11
CA GLU A 48 12.61 -11.24 15.50
C GLU A 48 13.62 -12.03 16.35
N VAL A 49 13.69 -13.35 16.18
CA VAL A 49 14.69 -14.21 16.83
C VAL A 49 16.11 -13.87 16.36
N TYR A 50 16.30 -13.72 15.04
CA TYR A 50 17.59 -13.32 14.48
C TYR A 50 18.07 -11.97 15.03
N LEU A 51 17.21 -10.97 15.09
CA LEU A 51 17.55 -9.65 15.64
C LEU A 51 17.88 -9.72 17.14
N HIS A 52 17.25 -10.62 17.89
CA HIS A 52 17.58 -10.84 19.29
C HIS A 52 18.98 -11.45 19.46
N ASP A 53 19.31 -12.44 18.63
CA ASP A 53 20.60 -13.12 18.67
C ASP A 53 21.76 -12.19 18.27
N VAL A 54 21.59 -11.40 17.21
CA VAL A 54 22.57 -10.40 16.75
C VAL A 54 22.85 -9.33 17.82
N LYS A 55 21.90 -9.06 18.73
CA LYS A 55 22.10 -8.14 19.85
C LYS A 55 22.91 -8.74 21.01
N GLY A 56 23.25 -10.04 20.96
CA GLY A 56 24.21 -10.66 21.87
C GLY A 56 23.67 -10.96 23.28
N SER A 57 22.38 -11.26 23.41
CA SER A 57 21.78 -11.58 24.72
C SER A 57 22.23 -12.93 25.30
N GLY A 58 22.75 -13.84 24.47
CA GLY A 58 23.22 -15.18 24.87
C GLY A 58 22.12 -16.09 25.44
N LYS A 59 20.86 -15.68 25.33
CA LYS A 59 19.68 -16.38 25.85
C LYS A 59 18.62 -16.47 24.76
N PRO A 60 17.73 -17.47 24.78
CA PRO A 60 16.57 -17.48 23.88
C PRO A 60 15.69 -16.24 24.08
N GLY A 61 15.22 -15.66 22.98
CA GLY A 61 14.31 -14.53 22.98
C GLY A 61 14.02 -14.01 21.57
N ALA A 62 13.20 -12.97 21.49
CA ALA A 62 12.79 -12.34 20.24
C ALA A 62 12.72 -10.82 20.42
N GLU A 63 13.16 -10.08 19.41
CA GLU A 63 13.08 -8.63 19.37
C GLU A 63 11.99 -8.21 18.38
N ARG A 64 10.95 -7.54 18.88
CA ARG A 64 9.85 -7.08 18.02
C ARG A 64 10.32 -6.07 16.98
N ILE A 65 9.91 -6.27 15.73
CA ILE A 65 10.13 -5.34 14.62
C ILE A 65 9.07 -4.24 14.56
N SER A 66 9.31 -3.20 13.75
CA SER A 66 8.54 -1.96 13.78
C SER A 66 7.03 -2.16 13.65
N PHE A 67 6.58 -2.96 12.67
CA PHE A 67 5.15 -3.17 12.43
C PHE A 67 4.53 -4.21 13.38
N THR A 68 5.31 -5.14 13.95
CA THR A 68 4.76 -6.06 14.95
C THR A 68 4.43 -5.33 16.24
N LYS A 69 4.93 -4.10 16.46
CA LYS A 69 4.58 -3.22 17.59
C LYS A 69 3.26 -2.46 17.40
N PHE A 70 2.57 -2.60 16.27
CA PHE A 70 1.30 -1.92 16.05
C PHE A 70 0.24 -2.36 17.07
N PRO A 71 -0.70 -1.46 17.45
CA PRO A 71 -1.67 -1.73 18.52
C PRO A 71 -2.72 -2.78 18.15
N VAL A 72 -2.91 -3.04 16.85
CA VAL A 72 -3.91 -3.98 16.32
C VAL A 72 -3.23 -4.94 15.36
N VAL A 73 -3.51 -6.22 15.53
CA VAL A 73 -3.03 -7.31 14.67
C VAL A 73 -4.23 -8.18 14.31
N GLY A 74 -4.29 -8.61 13.06
CA GLY A 74 -5.33 -9.50 12.55
C GLY A 74 -4.75 -10.58 11.63
N LEU A 75 -5.57 -11.56 11.31
CA LEU A 75 -5.27 -12.62 10.33
C LEU A 75 -6.18 -12.45 9.11
N MET A 76 -5.65 -12.76 7.93
CA MET A 76 -6.38 -12.61 6.66
C MET A 76 -6.26 -13.88 5.83
N ASN A 77 -7.37 -14.31 5.25
CA ASN A 77 -7.38 -15.38 4.25
C ASN A 77 -6.96 -14.83 2.88
N THR A 78 -6.04 -15.53 2.22
CA THR A 78 -5.42 -15.04 0.98
C THR A 78 -5.85 -15.75 -0.29
N PHE A 79 -6.68 -16.80 -0.23
CA PHE A 79 -7.14 -17.54 -1.42
C PHE A 79 -7.69 -16.62 -2.53
N ASP A 80 -7.51 -17.00 -3.80
CA ASP A 80 -8.02 -16.25 -4.95
C ASP A 80 -9.41 -16.79 -5.38
N ALA A 81 -9.92 -16.41 -6.56
CA ALA A 81 -11.21 -16.90 -7.03
C ALA A 81 -11.22 -18.37 -7.49
N GLY A 82 -10.07 -19.01 -7.71
CA GLY A 82 -9.97 -20.37 -8.28
C GLY A 82 -9.07 -21.34 -7.53
N ARG A 83 -8.30 -20.90 -6.54
CA ARG A 83 -7.23 -21.63 -5.85
C ARG A 83 -7.08 -21.15 -4.40
N TYR A 84 -6.68 -22.10 -3.55
CA TYR A 84 -6.36 -21.81 -2.15
C TYR A 84 -5.02 -21.06 -1.98
N ILE A 85 -4.09 -21.27 -2.91
CA ILE A 85 -2.78 -20.63 -2.93
C ILE A 85 -2.82 -19.57 -4.03
N THR A 86 -2.83 -18.31 -3.62
CA THR A 86 -2.89 -17.13 -4.49
C THR A 86 -1.50 -16.75 -5.01
N ASP A 87 -1.47 -16.08 -6.15
CA ASP A 87 -0.33 -15.30 -6.61
C ASP A 87 -0.40 -13.82 -6.17
N SER A 88 0.73 -13.09 -6.32
CA SER A 88 0.76 -11.66 -5.94
C SER A 88 -0.26 -10.79 -6.70
N ALA A 89 -0.66 -11.14 -7.94
CA ALA A 89 -1.57 -10.34 -8.76
C ALA A 89 -3.02 -10.41 -8.27
N SER A 90 -3.50 -11.61 -8.00
CA SER A 90 -4.84 -11.81 -7.44
C SER A 90 -4.94 -11.30 -5.99
N ALA A 91 -3.88 -11.45 -5.20
CA ALA A 91 -3.81 -10.91 -3.84
C ALA A 91 -3.88 -9.37 -3.81
N ILE A 92 -3.04 -8.67 -4.60
CA ILE A 92 -3.07 -7.20 -4.63
C ILE A 92 -4.38 -6.66 -5.19
N THR A 93 -4.94 -7.33 -6.22
CA THR A 93 -6.25 -6.98 -6.78
C THR A 93 -7.32 -7.04 -5.69
N ALA A 94 -7.33 -8.10 -4.87
CA ALA A 94 -8.29 -8.22 -3.77
C ALA A 94 -8.11 -7.13 -2.71
N MET A 95 -6.86 -6.78 -2.37
CA MET A 95 -6.58 -5.73 -1.38
C MET A 95 -7.01 -4.34 -1.85
N LEU A 96 -6.81 -4.02 -3.12
CA LEU A 96 -7.04 -2.67 -3.65
C LEU A 96 -8.42 -2.48 -4.26
N SER A 97 -9.07 -3.51 -4.78
CA SER A 97 -10.43 -3.41 -5.34
C SER A 97 -11.53 -3.99 -4.45
N GLY A 98 -11.16 -4.74 -3.41
CA GLY A 98 -12.11 -5.49 -2.59
C GLY A 98 -12.75 -6.69 -3.29
N ARG A 99 -12.32 -7.03 -4.52
CA ARG A 99 -12.89 -8.10 -5.34
C ARG A 99 -11.85 -9.19 -5.63
N LYS A 100 -12.25 -10.46 -5.52
CA LYS A 100 -11.41 -11.61 -5.89
C LYS A 100 -11.33 -11.75 -7.41
N THR A 101 -10.20 -12.23 -7.89
CA THR A 101 -9.95 -12.58 -9.30
C THR A 101 -9.06 -13.83 -9.37
N LEU A 102 -8.69 -14.25 -10.58
CA LEU A 102 -7.83 -15.41 -10.84
C LEU A 102 -6.35 -15.04 -10.75
N ASP A 103 -5.52 -16.04 -10.44
CA ASP A 103 -4.07 -15.93 -10.52
C ASP A 103 -3.58 -15.27 -11.81
N GLY A 104 -2.67 -14.32 -11.64
CA GLY A 104 -2.07 -13.58 -12.73
C GLY A 104 -2.95 -12.49 -13.33
N VAL A 105 -4.18 -12.28 -12.87
CA VAL A 105 -5.06 -11.20 -13.32
C VAL A 105 -4.87 -9.97 -12.42
N LEU A 106 -4.76 -8.78 -13.02
CA LEU A 106 -4.65 -7.51 -12.32
C LEU A 106 -5.94 -6.70 -12.51
N ASN A 107 -6.64 -6.39 -11.41
CA ASN A 107 -7.80 -5.49 -11.36
C ASN A 107 -8.85 -5.73 -12.45
N MET A 108 -9.13 -6.99 -12.76
CA MET A 108 -10.20 -7.40 -13.65
C MET A 108 -10.96 -8.58 -13.07
N ASP A 109 -12.17 -8.78 -13.55
CA ASP A 109 -13.01 -9.90 -13.17
C ASP A 109 -12.48 -11.26 -13.67
N VAL A 110 -13.09 -12.35 -13.21
CA VAL A 110 -12.68 -13.71 -13.58
C VAL A 110 -12.84 -14.01 -15.07
N THR A 111 -13.75 -13.31 -15.76
CA THR A 111 -13.91 -13.40 -17.22
C THR A 111 -12.91 -12.53 -17.99
N LYS A 112 -12.19 -11.64 -17.29
CA LYS A 112 -11.20 -10.70 -17.82
C LYS A 112 -11.80 -9.71 -18.82
N THR A 113 -13.06 -9.34 -18.63
CA THR A 113 -13.78 -8.39 -19.50
C THR A 113 -14.08 -7.08 -18.77
N GLU A 114 -14.33 -7.15 -17.47
CA GLU A 114 -14.61 -5.98 -16.64
C GLU A 114 -13.39 -5.57 -15.83
N LYS A 115 -13.13 -4.26 -15.79
CA LYS A 115 -12.08 -3.67 -14.95
C LYS A 115 -12.67 -3.29 -13.60
N PHE A 116 -11.97 -3.63 -12.53
CA PHE A 116 -12.31 -3.18 -11.19
C PHE A 116 -11.71 -1.82 -10.93
N THR A 117 -12.48 -0.89 -10.37
CA THR A 117 -11.88 0.34 -9.83
C THR A 117 -11.09 0.01 -8.57
N THR A 118 -9.87 0.51 -8.51
CA THR A 118 -8.98 0.37 -7.36
C THR A 118 -9.18 1.50 -6.35
N LEU A 119 -8.83 1.24 -5.10
CA LEU A 119 -8.78 2.23 -4.03
C LEU A 119 -7.87 3.41 -4.40
N ALA A 120 -6.80 3.16 -5.17
CA ALA A 120 -5.89 4.20 -5.63
C ALA A 120 -6.56 5.16 -6.62
N GLU A 121 -7.33 4.63 -7.57
CA GLU A 121 -8.12 5.45 -8.50
C GLU A 121 -9.21 6.24 -7.75
N GLU A 122 -9.92 5.62 -6.80
CA GLU A 122 -10.89 6.33 -5.97
C GLU A 122 -10.23 7.47 -5.16
N ALA A 123 -9.08 7.19 -4.55
CA ALA A 123 -8.33 8.19 -3.80
C ALA A 123 -7.83 9.33 -4.72
N GLN A 124 -7.38 9.02 -5.93
CA GLN A 124 -7.01 10.03 -6.93
C GLN A 124 -8.22 10.90 -7.32
N ARG A 125 -9.39 10.29 -7.56
CA ARG A 125 -10.64 11.02 -7.84
C ARG A 125 -11.07 11.92 -6.68
N ALA A 126 -10.79 11.51 -5.44
CA ALA A 126 -10.99 12.31 -4.25
C ALA A 126 -9.93 13.40 -4.05
N GLY A 127 -8.99 13.58 -4.98
CA GLY A 127 -7.93 14.60 -4.92
C GLY A 127 -6.73 14.23 -4.05
N MET A 128 -6.63 12.98 -3.60
CA MET A 128 -5.47 12.49 -2.86
C MET A 128 -4.30 12.23 -3.80
N LYS A 129 -3.09 12.38 -3.27
CA LYS A 129 -1.87 12.04 -4.02
C LYS A 129 -1.57 10.54 -3.88
N ILE A 130 -1.26 9.90 -4.99
CA ILE A 130 -0.95 8.47 -5.06
C ILE A 130 0.54 8.29 -5.31
N GLY A 131 1.15 7.38 -4.56
CA GLY A 131 2.54 6.99 -4.72
C GLY A 131 2.72 5.47 -4.66
N ASP A 132 3.57 4.96 -5.54
CA ASP A 132 3.96 3.55 -5.58
C ASP A 132 5.48 3.44 -5.35
N LEU A 133 5.86 2.59 -4.40
CA LEU A 133 7.25 2.36 -4.04
C LEU A 133 7.48 0.86 -3.90
N SER A 134 8.43 0.34 -4.67
CA SER A 134 8.76 -1.07 -4.67
C SER A 134 10.26 -1.31 -4.73
N THR A 135 10.73 -2.41 -4.16
CA THR A 135 12.11 -2.88 -4.37
C THR A 135 12.27 -3.69 -5.65
N VAL A 136 11.16 -4.14 -6.24
CA VAL A 136 11.15 -4.87 -7.53
C VAL A 136 10.82 -3.93 -8.69
N SER A 137 10.76 -4.46 -9.91
CA SER A 137 10.35 -3.68 -11.07
C SER A 137 8.90 -3.20 -10.93
N LEU A 138 8.61 -2.00 -11.43
CA LEU A 138 7.30 -1.36 -11.29
C LEU A 138 6.21 -2.08 -12.09
N ASP A 139 6.59 -2.83 -13.13
CA ASP A 139 5.72 -3.70 -13.93
C ASP A 139 5.53 -5.10 -13.34
N HIS A 140 6.07 -5.37 -12.14
CA HIS A 140 5.74 -6.59 -11.39
C HIS A 140 4.35 -6.49 -10.77
N ALA A 141 3.73 -7.63 -10.45
CA ALA A 141 2.31 -7.68 -10.06
C ALA A 141 1.93 -6.78 -8.87
N THR A 142 2.69 -6.83 -7.78
CA THR A 142 2.37 -6.10 -6.55
C THR A 142 2.34 -4.56 -6.75
N PRO A 143 3.36 -3.91 -7.35
CA PRO A 143 3.23 -2.50 -7.73
C PRO A 143 2.19 -2.27 -8.83
N ALA A 144 2.15 -3.14 -9.86
CA ALA A 144 1.21 -3.01 -10.97
C ALA A 144 -0.27 -3.03 -10.55
N GLY A 145 -0.61 -3.76 -9.48
CA GLY A 145 -1.96 -3.78 -8.92
C GLY A 145 -2.48 -2.41 -8.47
N LEU A 146 -1.60 -1.43 -8.25
CA LEU A 146 -2.03 -0.07 -7.91
C LEU A 146 -2.64 0.66 -9.10
N TYR A 147 -2.19 0.40 -10.33
CA TYR A 147 -2.46 1.26 -11.48
C TYR A 147 -2.89 0.54 -12.76
N ALA A 148 -2.67 -0.78 -12.89
CA ALA A 148 -2.90 -1.53 -14.12
C ALA A 148 -4.13 -2.42 -14.04
N HIS A 149 -4.80 -2.60 -15.18
CA HIS A 149 -5.94 -3.50 -15.37
C HIS A 149 -5.64 -4.40 -16.56
N ASN A 150 -5.17 -5.61 -16.28
CA ASN A 150 -4.62 -6.48 -17.30
C ASN A 150 -5.00 -7.96 -17.10
N PRO A 151 -5.39 -8.69 -18.17
CA PRO A 151 -5.71 -10.12 -18.10
C PRO A 151 -4.52 -11.00 -17.72
N SER A 152 -3.29 -10.48 -17.79
CA SER A 152 -2.08 -11.20 -17.39
C SER A 152 -1.00 -10.28 -16.84
N ARG A 153 -0.48 -10.59 -15.64
CA ARG A 153 0.68 -9.97 -15.01
C ARG A 153 1.98 -10.11 -15.83
N ASN A 154 1.98 -10.95 -16.87
CA ASN A 154 3.11 -11.13 -17.76
C ASN A 154 3.10 -10.17 -18.97
N ASN A 155 2.07 -9.34 -19.11
CA ASN A 155 2.00 -8.30 -20.13
C ASN A 155 2.79 -7.05 -19.71
N TYR A 156 4.06 -7.24 -19.36
CA TYR A 156 4.92 -6.25 -18.72
C TYR A 156 4.95 -4.90 -19.44
N TYR A 157 5.05 -4.90 -20.77
CA TYR A 157 5.07 -3.66 -21.54
C TYR A 157 3.74 -2.91 -21.50
N ASP A 158 2.62 -3.62 -21.61
CA ASP A 158 1.29 -2.99 -21.56
C ASP A 158 1.00 -2.44 -20.16
N ILE A 159 1.38 -3.19 -19.12
CA ILE A 159 1.36 -2.73 -17.73
C ILE A 159 2.18 -1.44 -17.59
N ALA A 160 3.40 -1.40 -18.12
CA ALA A 160 4.24 -0.22 -18.04
C ALA A 160 3.66 0.99 -18.82
N LEU A 161 2.92 0.76 -19.90
CA LEU A 161 2.14 1.82 -20.56
C LEU A 161 0.99 2.32 -19.69
N GLU A 162 0.31 1.45 -18.96
CA GLU A 162 -0.74 1.83 -18.01
C GLU A 162 -0.17 2.69 -16.86
N LEU A 163 1.04 2.38 -16.36
CA LEU A 163 1.74 3.23 -15.40
C LEU A 163 1.86 4.66 -15.91
N ALA A 164 2.35 4.83 -17.14
CA ALA A 164 2.53 6.15 -17.75
C ALA A 164 1.20 6.91 -17.94
N LYS A 165 0.09 6.19 -18.10
CA LYS A 165 -1.27 6.75 -18.30
C LYS A 165 -2.03 7.01 -17.00
N SER A 166 -1.64 6.37 -15.88
CA SER A 166 -2.34 6.44 -14.60
C SER A 166 -2.54 7.85 -14.04
N GLY A 167 -1.62 8.77 -14.35
CA GLY A 167 -1.63 10.12 -13.77
C GLY A 167 -1.31 10.15 -12.27
N PHE A 168 -0.79 9.06 -11.68
CA PHE A 168 -0.36 9.03 -10.29
C PHE A 168 0.91 9.87 -10.08
N ASN A 169 1.12 10.32 -8.84
CA ASN A 169 2.05 11.40 -8.55
C ASN A 169 3.50 10.94 -8.41
N TYR A 170 3.73 9.70 -7.98
CA TYR A 170 5.07 9.24 -7.67
C TYR A 170 5.21 7.73 -7.90
N PHE A 171 6.30 7.35 -8.56
CA PHE A 171 6.70 5.96 -8.75
C PHE A 171 8.18 5.82 -8.47
N ALA A 172 8.57 4.82 -7.69
CA ALA A 172 9.96 4.47 -7.50
C ALA A 172 10.14 2.96 -7.32
N GLY A 173 11.08 2.39 -8.07
CA GLY A 173 11.44 0.98 -7.92
C GLY A 173 12.56 0.54 -8.85
N GLY A 174 12.69 -0.77 -9.02
CA GLY A 174 13.80 -1.42 -9.75
C GLY A 174 13.78 -1.23 -11.28
N GLY A 175 13.03 -0.26 -11.80
CA GLY A 175 12.84 -0.04 -13.24
C GLY A 175 11.70 -0.86 -13.82
N PHE A 176 11.87 -1.34 -15.05
CA PHE A 176 10.89 -2.14 -15.79
C PHE A 176 11.55 -3.42 -16.30
N ARG A 177 10.88 -4.56 -16.13
CA ARG A 177 11.32 -5.85 -16.64
C ARG A 177 11.30 -5.88 -18.17
N GLN A 178 10.28 -5.26 -18.77
CA GLN A 178 10.17 -5.16 -20.22
C GLN A 178 9.97 -3.70 -20.66
N PRO A 179 11.05 -2.90 -20.73
CA PRO A 179 10.95 -1.48 -21.05
C PRO A 179 10.59 -1.21 -22.52
N THR A 180 10.60 -2.22 -23.40
CA THR A 180 10.21 -2.13 -24.81
C THR A 180 9.22 -3.24 -25.16
N GLY A 181 8.73 -3.28 -26.40
CA GLY A 181 8.03 -4.46 -26.92
C GLY A 181 8.89 -5.73 -26.81
N LYS A 182 8.25 -6.90 -26.87
CA LYS A 182 8.95 -8.20 -26.71
C LYS A 182 10.07 -8.37 -27.75
N GLU A 183 9.81 -7.89 -28.96
CA GLU A 183 10.76 -7.90 -30.08
C GLU A 183 11.62 -6.62 -30.16
N LYS A 184 11.57 -5.76 -29.13
CA LYS A 184 12.21 -4.43 -29.10
C LYS A 184 11.75 -3.50 -30.23
N ASP A 185 10.57 -3.77 -30.75
CA ASP A 185 9.89 -3.09 -31.86
C ASP A 185 9.16 -1.81 -31.44
N LYS A 186 8.83 -1.71 -30.15
CA LYS A 186 8.08 -0.58 -29.59
C LYS A 186 8.96 0.43 -28.86
N GLU A 187 8.50 1.68 -28.82
CA GLU A 187 9.14 2.76 -28.08
C GLU A 187 9.39 2.40 -26.61
N SER A 188 10.53 2.83 -26.09
CA SER A 188 10.89 2.58 -24.70
C SER A 188 9.96 3.31 -23.74
N ILE A 189 9.50 2.63 -22.70
CA ILE A 189 8.73 3.22 -21.60
C ILE A 189 9.48 4.39 -20.96
N PHE A 190 10.81 4.33 -20.90
CA PHE A 190 11.60 5.44 -20.37
C PHE A 190 11.47 6.71 -21.21
N ASP A 191 11.33 6.60 -22.53
CA ASP A 191 11.17 7.75 -23.41
C ASP A 191 9.73 8.28 -23.37
N ILE A 192 8.75 7.38 -23.25
CA ILE A 192 7.35 7.74 -22.99
C ILE A 192 7.22 8.52 -21.67
N LEU A 193 7.88 8.07 -20.60
CA LEU A 193 7.85 8.74 -19.31
C LEU A 193 8.57 10.10 -19.33
N LYS A 194 9.64 10.28 -20.10
CA LYS A 194 10.27 11.61 -20.26
C LYS A 194 9.33 12.62 -20.92
N LYS A 195 8.48 12.15 -21.84
CA LYS A 195 7.45 12.98 -22.50
C LYS A 195 6.27 13.27 -21.56
N SER A 196 6.09 12.47 -20.52
CA SER A 196 5.04 12.69 -19.53
C SER A 196 5.49 13.69 -18.45
N ARG A 197 4.56 14.16 -17.62
CA ARG A 197 4.88 15.06 -16.49
C ARG A 197 5.65 14.37 -15.36
N LEU A 198 5.92 13.06 -15.48
CA LEU A 198 6.59 12.28 -14.45
C LEU A 198 8.12 12.51 -14.54
N HIS A 199 8.69 13.20 -13.55
CA HIS A 199 10.14 13.42 -13.50
C HIS A 199 10.86 12.17 -13.03
N ARG A 200 11.91 11.78 -13.78
CA ARG A 200 12.74 10.61 -13.48
C ARG A 200 13.96 11.02 -12.65
N ASP A 201 14.08 10.43 -11.46
CA ASP A 201 15.30 10.47 -10.64
C ASP A 201 15.92 9.08 -10.56
N SER A 202 16.88 8.78 -11.44
CA SER A 202 17.49 7.45 -11.54
C SER A 202 18.77 7.26 -10.70
N GLU A 203 19.19 8.25 -9.91
CA GLU A 203 20.42 8.15 -9.11
C GLU A 203 20.15 8.20 -7.59
N PRO A 204 20.61 7.19 -6.82
CA PRO A 204 20.57 7.21 -5.36
C PRO A 204 21.23 8.45 -4.73
N GLN A 205 22.24 9.02 -5.39
CA GLN A 205 22.94 10.22 -4.94
C GLN A 205 22.07 11.49 -5.04
N ARG A 206 21.15 11.56 -6.01
CA ARG A 206 20.26 12.71 -6.19
C ARG A 206 19.13 12.74 -5.17
N LEU A 207 18.63 11.59 -4.71
CA LEU A 207 17.66 11.52 -3.60
C LEU A 207 18.26 12.04 -2.28
N ARG A 208 19.56 11.78 -2.02
CA ARG A 208 20.29 12.39 -0.89
C ARG A 208 20.41 13.92 -1.03
N LYS A 209 20.67 14.43 -2.24
CA LYS A 209 20.73 15.89 -2.51
C LYS A 209 19.35 16.57 -2.47
N ALA A 210 18.29 15.90 -2.88
CA ALA A 210 16.91 16.39 -2.73
C ALA A 210 16.52 16.52 -1.24
N ARG A 211 17.00 15.58 -0.41
CA ARG A 211 16.83 15.63 1.06
C ARG A 211 17.67 16.75 1.70
N SER A 212 18.88 17.04 1.20
CA SER A 212 19.71 18.15 1.72
C SER A 212 19.20 19.53 1.30
N SER A 213 18.70 19.68 0.07
CA SER A 213 18.12 20.93 -0.41
C SER A 213 16.79 21.26 0.28
N ARG A 214 15.92 20.28 0.56
CA ARG A 214 14.71 20.50 1.39
C ARG A 214 15.01 20.86 2.84
N ARG A 215 16.10 20.33 3.41
CA ARG A 215 16.57 20.73 4.75
C ARG A 215 17.15 22.14 4.78
N GLN A 216 17.73 22.61 3.67
CA GLN A 216 18.22 23.98 3.54
C GLN A 216 17.11 24.98 3.22
N SER A 217 16.01 24.56 2.58
CA SER A 217 14.86 25.42 2.29
C SER A 217 13.77 25.42 3.38
N GLY A 218 13.84 24.49 4.33
CA GLY A 218 12.93 24.40 5.48
C GLY A 218 13.69 24.72 6.76
N GLY A 219 13.81 26.01 7.08
CA GLY A 219 14.31 26.45 8.38
C GLY A 219 13.45 25.88 9.51
N ASP A 220 14.11 25.20 10.45
CA ASP A 220 13.55 24.72 11.70
C ASP A 220 12.81 25.87 12.43
N GLN A 221 11.49 25.72 12.62
CA GLN A 221 10.84 26.27 13.81
C GLN A 221 10.63 25.13 14.80
N PRO A 222 11.28 25.17 15.97
CA PRO A 222 11.13 24.13 16.98
C PRO A 222 9.85 24.37 17.78
N GLY A 223 8.94 23.39 17.80
CA GLY A 223 7.98 23.28 18.89
C GLY A 223 6.55 22.96 18.49
N SER A 224 6.22 21.66 18.47
CA SER A 224 5.07 21.14 19.19
C SER A 224 5.19 19.62 19.23
N ARG A 225 5.40 19.10 20.44
CA ARG A 225 5.55 17.68 20.76
C ARG A 225 4.28 16.90 20.38
N CYS A 226 4.51 15.61 20.11
CA CYS A 226 3.52 14.56 19.90
C CYS A 226 2.38 14.56 20.92
#